data_AF-A0A9E1DUT3-F1
#
_entry.id   AF-A0A9E1DUT3-F1
#
_cell.length_a   1.000
_cell.length_b   1.000
_cell.length_c   1.000
_cell.angle_alpha   90.00
_cell.angle_beta   90.00
_cell.angle_gamma   90.00
#
_symmetry.space_group_name_H-M   'P 1'
#
loop_
_entity.id
_entity.type
_entity.pdbx_description
1 polymer ?
#
loop_
_entity_poly.entity_id
_entity_poly.type
_entity_poly.pdbx_seq_one_letter_code
_entity_poly.pdbx_strand_id
1 'polypeptide(L)'
;MNKPRPHFRIALAVFSAGAFAGCGSSDGVTATNPGTPPIRHEAATESCCAGTVYSARATAYYPASTRLEGGHTDRIGKKLRTLQDYLDGRVNTVSVAMDATALPYGAKVCIPELNDLYGKGIDFRVVDTGGAFRGKGVSRIDICVRSKSDALHAGLNRRLELVVCDR
;
A
#
# COMPACT_ATOMS: atom_id res chain seq x y z
N MET A 1 59.26 22.34 -15.54
CA MET A 1 58.60 21.14 -14.96
C MET A 1 57.51 20.65 -15.92
N ASN A 2 57.77 19.57 -16.65
CA ASN A 2 56.80 18.92 -17.54
C ASN A 2 55.97 17.90 -16.75
N LYS A 3 54.64 18.04 -16.76
CA LYS A 3 53.70 17.00 -16.28
C LYS A 3 53.09 16.28 -17.50
N PRO A 4 53.06 14.93 -17.52
CA PRO A 4 52.56 14.15 -18.65
C PRO A 4 51.02 14.05 -18.65
N ARG A 5 50.43 13.95 -19.85
CA ARG A 5 49.00 13.73 -20.10
C ARG A 5 48.67 12.23 -20.06
N PRO A 6 47.49 11.81 -19.57
CA PRO A 6 47.09 10.41 -19.59
C PRO A 6 46.54 9.99 -20.97
N HIS A 7 46.94 8.79 -21.40
CA HIS A 7 46.44 8.10 -22.59
C HIS A 7 45.07 7.46 -22.30
N PHE A 8 44.07 7.75 -23.13
CA PHE A 8 42.80 7.01 -23.19
C PHE A 8 42.99 5.75 -24.04
N ARG A 9 42.67 4.57 -23.51
CA ARG A 9 42.55 3.32 -24.26
C ARG A 9 41.08 2.97 -24.43
N ILE A 10 40.63 2.88 -25.68
CA ILE A 10 39.31 2.41 -26.09
C ILE A 10 39.36 0.87 -26.12
N ALA A 11 38.51 0.21 -25.34
CA ALA A 11 38.33 -1.24 -25.39
C ALA A 11 37.16 -1.57 -26.32
N LEU A 12 37.47 -2.27 -27.41
CA LEU A 12 36.54 -2.85 -28.36
C LEU A 12 36.05 -4.20 -27.81
N ALA A 13 34.78 -4.31 -27.44
CA ALA A 13 34.17 -5.59 -27.06
C ALA A 13 33.48 -6.22 -28.27
N VAL A 14 34.01 -7.36 -28.70
CA VAL A 14 33.47 -8.22 -29.76
C VAL A 14 32.33 -9.06 -29.17
N PHE A 15 31.15 -8.98 -29.76
CA PHE A 15 30.01 -9.86 -29.48
C PHE A 15 30.25 -11.23 -30.13
N SER A 16 30.20 -12.29 -29.33
CA SER A 16 30.23 -13.67 -29.81
C SER A 16 28.81 -14.25 -29.83
N ALA A 17 28.43 -14.85 -30.97
CA ALA A 17 27.13 -15.44 -31.23
C ALA A 17 27.02 -16.84 -30.62
N GLY A 18 25.92 -17.12 -29.90
CA GLY A 18 25.56 -18.44 -29.38
C GLY A 18 24.21 -18.87 -29.93
N ALA A 19 24.18 -20.07 -30.52
CA ALA A 19 23.12 -20.65 -31.33
C ALA A 19 21.77 -20.87 -30.60
N PHE A 20 20.67 -20.61 -31.31
CA PHE A 20 19.32 -21.06 -30.96
C PHE A 20 18.98 -22.32 -31.78
N ALA A 21 18.72 -23.44 -31.09
CA ALA A 21 18.05 -24.61 -31.65
C ALA A 21 16.54 -24.51 -31.37
N GLY A 22 15.74 -24.69 -32.42
CA GLY A 22 14.30 -24.47 -32.41
C GLY A 22 13.43 -25.68 -32.03
N CYS A 23 12.14 -25.40 -31.86
CA CYS A 23 10.96 -26.18 -32.24
C CYS A 23 9.77 -25.26 -31.89
N GLY A 24 8.94 -24.75 -32.80
CA GLY A 24 8.16 -25.48 -33.77
C GLY A 24 6.70 -25.53 -33.27
N SER A 25 5.85 -24.63 -33.76
CA SER A 25 4.39 -24.82 -33.96
C SER A 25 3.78 -23.54 -34.53
N SER A 26 3.34 -23.65 -35.78
CA SER A 26 2.47 -22.73 -36.49
C SER A 26 1.06 -22.78 -35.92
N ASP A 27 0.34 -21.66 -35.94
CA ASP A 27 -0.94 -21.50 -36.65
C ASP A 27 -1.64 -20.20 -36.25
N GLY A 28 -2.17 -19.49 -37.25
CA GLY A 28 -3.36 -18.66 -37.09
C GLY A 28 -3.16 -17.20 -36.70
N VAL A 29 -2.86 -16.35 -37.69
CA VAL A 29 -3.22 -14.93 -37.63
C VAL A 29 -4.75 -14.81 -37.71
N THR A 30 -5.37 -14.21 -36.69
CA THR A 30 -6.60 -13.44 -36.86
C THR A 30 -6.50 -12.19 -36.00
N ALA A 31 -6.40 -11.05 -36.68
CA ALA A 31 -6.42 -9.75 -36.04
C ALA A 31 -7.84 -9.41 -35.59
N THR A 32 -8.03 -9.12 -34.30
CA THR A 32 -9.13 -8.27 -33.83
C THR A 32 -8.75 -7.55 -32.53
N ASN A 33 -8.64 -6.21 -32.63
CA ASN A 33 -8.81 -5.16 -31.61
C ASN A 33 -7.75 -4.99 -30.47
N PRO A 34 -7.14 -3.80 -30.31
CA PRO A 34 -6.44 -3.44 -29.08
C PRO A 34 -7.47 -3.02 -28.03
N GLY A 35 -8.17 -4.00 -27.48
CA GLY A 35 -9.04 -3.82 -26.31
C GLY A 35 -8.32 -4.28 -25.06
N THR A 36 -7.99 -3.33 -24.19
CA THR A 36 -7.77 -3.49 -22.74
C THR A 36 -6.85 -4.63 -22.30
N PRO A 37 -5.62 -4.38 -21.81
CA PRO A 37 -4.85 -5.43 -21.15
C PRO A 37 -5.68 -5.99 -19.97
N PRO A 38 -5.77 -7.32 -19.77
CA PRO A 38 -6.41 -7.87 -18.60
C PRO A 38 -5.72 -7.29 -17.36
N ILE A 39 -6.50 -6.64 -16.50
CA ILE A 39 -6.06 -6.17 -15.19
C ILE A 39 -5.46 -7.38 -14.48
N ARG A 40 -4.14 -7.43 -14.34
CA ARG A 40 -3.45 -8.47 -13.59
C ARG A 40 -3.78 -8.29 -12.11
N HIS A 41 -4.74 -9.05 -11.60
CA HIS A 41 -5.06 -9.20 -10.19
C HIS A 41 -4.11 -10.21 -9.48
N GLU A 42 -2.82 -10.26 -9.85
CA GLU A 42 -1.91 -11.34 -9.41
C GLU A 42 -0.64 -10.83 -8.70
N ALA A 43 -0.52 -9.53 -8.45
CA ALA A 43 0.63 -8.95 -7.72
C ALA A 43 0.28 -8.37 -6.33
N ALA A 44 -0.99 -8.11 -6.04
CA ALA A 44 -1.42 -7.44 -4.81
C ALA A 44 -1.56 -8.40 -3.61
N THR A 45 -1.76 -9.69 -3.88
CA THR A 45 -1.99 -10.73 -2.86
C THR A 45 -0.69 -11.21 -2.20
N GLU A 46 0.47 -11.06 -2.84
CA GLU A 46 1.75 -11.48 -2.24
C GLU A 46 2.22 -10.55 -1.10
N SER A 47 1.74 -9.30 -1.06
CA SER A 47 2.13 -8.36 0.00
C SER A 47 1.29 -8.49 1.28
N CYS A 48 0.15 -9.17 1.24
CA CYS A 48 -0.75 -9.27 2.38
C CYS A 48 -0.57 -10.59 3.16
N CYS A 49 -0.89 -10.53 4.44
CA CYS A 49 -0.99 -11.70 5.30
C CYS A 49 -2.14 -12.61 4.87
N ALA A 50 -2.03 -13.90 5.19
CA ALA A 50 -3.19 -14.79 5.16
C ALA A 50 -4.22 -14.34 6.21
N GLY A 51 -5.50 -14.37 5.85
CA GLY A 51 -6.55 -13.86 6.71
C GLY A 51 -7.91 -13.80 6.05
N THR A 52 -8.88 -13.26 6.80
CA THR A 52 -10.26 -13.10 6.29
C THR A 52 -10.40 -11.81 5.50
N VAL A 53 -10.97 -11.90 4.30
CA VAL A 53 -11.18 -10.75 3.41
C VAL A 53 -12.57 -10.15 3.60
N TYR A 54 -12.65 -8.84 3.71
CA TYR A 54 -13.89 -8.08 3.83
C TYR A 54 -13.90 -6.90 2.84
N SER A 55 -15.10 -6.52 2.39
CA SER A 55 -15.26 -5.27 1.64
C SER A 55 -15.54 -4.12 2.62
N ALA A 56 -14.63 -3.15 2.69
CA ALA A 56 -14.76 -1.99 3.55
C ALA A 56 -14.81 -0.68 2.76
N ARG A 57 -15.60 0.29 3.23
CA ARG A 57 -15.47 1.67 2.79
C ARG A 57 -14.32 2.31 3.56
N ALA A 58 -13.25 2.65 2.85
CA ALA A 58 -12.16 3.41 3.42
C ALA A 58 -12.44 4.91 3.34
N THR A 59 -12.08 5.58 4.41
CA THR A 59 -11.98 7.03 4.50
C THR A 59 -10.66 7.39 5.16
N ALA A 60 -10.19 8.63 4.99
CA ALA A 60 -9.00 9.12 5.66
C ALA A 60 -9.37 10.27 6.59
N TYR A 61 -8.74 10.31 7.76
CA TYR A 61 -8.93 11.39 8.74
C TYR A 61 -7.60 12.00 9.14
N TYR A 62 -7.62 13.32 9.32
CA TYR A 62 -6.49 14.08 9.85
C TYR A 62 -6.80 14.42 11.31
N PRO A 63 -6.00 13.95 12.29
CA PRO A 63 -6.17 14.37 13.68
C PRO A 63 -5.77 15.84 13.80
N ALA A 64 -6.75 16.76 13.80
CA ALA A 64 -6.45 18.17 13.99
C ALA A 64 -6.04 18.42 15.46
N SER A 65 -5.02 19.25 15.66
CA SER A 65 -4.47 19.61 16.97
C SER A 65 -5.37 20.60 17.73
N THR A 66 -6.68 20.35 17.81
CA THR A 66 -7.56 21.15 18.66
C THR A 66 -7.79 20.41 19.98
N ARG A 67 -7.80 21.17 21.09
CA ARG A 67 -8.04 20.66 22.45
C ARG A 67 -9.38 19.93 22.60
N LEU A 68 -10.28 20.06 21.61
CA LEU A 68 -11.64 19.52 21.60
C LEU A 68 -11.79 18.20 20.81
N GLU A 69 -10.84 17.82 19.93
CA GLU A 69 -10.99 16.65 19.03
C GLU A 69 -10.27 15.37 19.49
N GLY A 70 -9.79 15.30 20.73
CA GLY A 70 -9.18 14.06 21.27
C GLY A 70 -7.69 13.88 21.01
N GLY A 71 -7.03 14.88 20.42
CA GLY A 71 -5.57 14.93 20.31
C GLY A 71 -4.96 13.93 19.34
N HIS A 72 -3.63 13.77 19.40
CA HIS A 72 -2.88 12.82 18.57
C HIS A 72 -2.79 11.44 19.23
N THR A 73 -3.81 11.07 20.01
CA THR A 73 -3.77 9.88 20.88
C THR A 73 -4.91 8.94 20.56
N ASP A 74 -4.63 7.65 20.56
CA ASP A 74 -5.60 6.58 20.33
C ASP A 74 -6.50 6.35 21.55
N ARG A 75 -7.39 5.35 21.44
CA ARG A 75 -8.36 4.99 22.48
C ARG A 75 -7.75 4.58 23.83
N ILE A 76 -6.44 4.31 23.87
CA ILE A 76 -5.70 3.96 25.10
C ILE A 76 -4.62 4.99 25.46
N GLY A 77 -4.63 6.16 24.81
CA GLY A 77 -3.72 7.27 25.11
C GLY A 77 -2.34 7.19 24.45
N LYS A 78 -2.10 6.28 23.49
CA LYS A 78 -0.83 6.23 22.74
C LYS A 78 -0.88 7.09 21.50
N LYS A 79 0.28 7.59 21.06
CA LYS A 79 0.38 8.47 19.90
C LYS A 79 -0.07 7.76 18.60
N LEU A 80 -1.00 8.38 17.88
CA LEU A 80 -1.42 7.98 16.54
C LEU A 80 -0.26 8.10 15.55
N ARG A 81 -0.19 7.14 14.63
CA ARG A 81 0.86 7.02 13.62
C ARG A 81 0.25 7.21 12.25
N THR A 82 0.70 8.23 11.53
CA THR A 82 0.12 8.57 10.22
C THR A 82 0.69 7.71 9.11
N LEU A 83 -0.06 7.57 8.02
CA LEU A 83 0.40 6.94 6.79
C LEU A 83 1.69 7.57 6.27
N GLN A 84 1.78 8.90 6.25
CA GLN A 84 2.95 9.64 5.77
C GLN A 84 4.17 9.40 6.66
N ASP A 85 4.01 9.29 7.98
CA ASP A 85 5.12 8.92 8.87
C ASP A 85 5.67 7.53 8.54
N TYR A 86 4.81 6.59 8.12
CA TYR A 86 5.20 5.24 7.72
C TYR A 86 5.91 5.23 6.37
N LEU A 87 5.42 6.02 5.41
CA LEU A 87 6.05 6.17 4.10
C LEU A 87 7.44 6.82 4.23
N ASP A 88 7.57 7.82 5.12
CA ASP A 88 8.84 8.47 5.47
C ASP A 88 9.78 7.59 6.32
N GLY A 89 9.34 6.40 6.75
CA GLY A 89 10.13 5.48 7.58
C GLY A 89 10.33 5.91 9.04
N ARG A 90 9.53 6.87 9.52
CA ARG A 90 9.57 7.37 10.91
C ARG A 90 8.85 6.45 11.90
N VAL A 91 7.89 5.68 11.41
CA VAL A 91 7.12 4.71 12.19
C VAL A 91 7.01 3.38 11.43
N ASN A 92 6.82 2.30 12.18
CA ASN A 92 6.74 0.95 11.61
C ASN A 92 5.31 0.45 11.42
N THR A 93 4.30 1.22 11.83
CA THR A 93 2.89 0.86 11.68
C THR A 93 2.05 2.11 11.45
N VAL A 94 0.94 1.96 10.75
CA VAL A 94 -0.06 3.01 10.53
C VAL A 94 -1.25 2.77 11.45
N SER A 95 -1.71 3.82 12.11
CA SER A 95 -2.90 3.77 12.95
C SER A 95 -4.16 3.84 12.09
N VAL A 96 -5.09 2.90 12.33
CA VAL A 96 -6.42 2.95 11.72
C VAL A 96 -7.50 2.97 12.80
N ALA A 97 -8.58 3.68 12.48
CA ALA A 97 -9.79 3.74 13.26
C ALA A 97 -10.84 2.79 12.68
N MET A 98 -11.45 1.98 13.55
CA MET A 98 -12.47 1.02 13.15
C MET A 98 -13.44 0.76 14.31
N ASP A 99 -14.51 0.00 14.06
CA ASP A 99 -15.42 -0.42 15.13
C ASP A 99 -14.69 -1.30 16.16
N ALA A 100 -14.76 -0.90 17.44
CA ALA A 100 -14.06 -1.58 18.53
C ALA A 100 -14.58 -3.00 18.80
N THR A 101 -15.83 -3.27 18.43
CA THR A 101 -16.44 -4.60 18.62
C THR A 101 -16.09 -5.57 17.49
N ALA A 102 -15.62 -5.05 16.36
CA ALA A 102 -15.37 -5.84 15.16
C ALA A 102 -14.00 -6.52 15.19
N LEU A 103 -12.96 -5.81 15.62
CA LEU A 103 -11.61 -6.33 15.77
C LEU A 103 -10.98 -5.87 17.08
N PRO A 104 -10.13 -6.71 17.69
CA PRO A 104 -9.43 -6.33 18.90
C PRO A 104 -8.45 -5.19 18.64
N TYR A 105 -8.16 -4.41 19.69
CA TYR A 105 -7.11 -3.41 19.64
C TYR A 105 -5.76 -4.04 19.23
N GLY A 106 -5.06 -3.40 18.31
CA GLY A 106 -3.79 -3.86 17.75
C GLY A 106 -3.91 -4.91 16.64
N ALA A 107 -5.13 -5.30 16.25
CA ALA A 107 -5.35 -6.19 15.12
C ALA A 107 -4.62 -5.68 13.88
N LYS A 108 -3.94 -6.60 13.19
CA LYS A 108 -3.24 -6.31 11.94
C LYS A 108 -4.23 -6.43 10.80
N VAL A 109 -4.29 -5.39 9.97
CA VAL A 109 -5.06 -5.40 8.74
C VAL A 109 -4.14 -5.07 7.57
N CYS A 110 -4.44 -5.64 6.41
CA CYS A 110 -3.76 -5.37 5.17
C CYS A 110 -4.77 -4.86 4.15
N ILE A 111 -4.36 -3.88 3.35
CA ILE A 111 -5.18 -3.30 2.29
C ILE A 111 -4.37 -3.41 1.00
N PRO A 112 -4.60 -4.47 0.19
CA PRO A 112 -3.81 -4.74 -1.01
C PRO A 112 -3.72 -3.54 -1.94
N GLU A 113 -4.82 -2.84 -2.14
CA GLU A 113 -4.87 -1.74 -3.10
C GLU A 113 -4.12 -0.49 -2.63
N LEU A 114 -3.87 -0.35 -1.32
CA LEU A 114 -2.98 0.69 -0.80
C LEU A 114 -1.53 0.25 -0.84
N ASN A 115 -1.26 -1.04 -0.64
CA ASN A 115 0.09 -1.55 -0.82
C ASN A 115 0.55 -1.38 -2.26
N ASP A 116 -0.32 -1.64 -3.23
CA ASP A 116 -0.05 -1.40 -4.65
C ASP A 116 0.13 0.08 -4.95
N LEU A 117 -0.74 0.94 -4.40
CA LEU A 117 -0.70 2.38 -4.63
C LEU A 117 0.63 3.01 -4.17
N TYR A 118 1.17 2.53 -3.05
CA TYR A 118 2.42 3.05 -2.47
C TYR A 118 3.64 2.16 -2.76
N GLY A 119 3.47 1.04 -3.46
CA GLY A 119 4.51 0.06 -3.74
C GLY A 119 5.19 -0.52 -2.49
N LYS A 120 4.46 -0.61 -1.36
CA LYS A 120 5.02 -0.98 -0.06
C LYS A 120 3.99 -1.78 0.74
N GLY A 121 4.42 -2.85 1.41
CA GLY A 121 3.55 -3.61 2.32
C GLY A 121 3.31 -2.86 3.63
N ILE A 122 2.20 -2.14 3.73
CA ILE A 122 1.90 -1.26 4.86
C ILE A 122 1.31 -2.06 6.03
N ASP A 123 1.89 -1.93 7.22
CA ASP A 123 1.37 -2.55 8.45
C ASP A 123 0.34 -1.63 9.11
N PHE A 124 -0.96 -1.88 8.84
CA PHE A 124 -2.06 -1.15 9.47
C PHE A 124 -2.49 -1.83 10.77
N ARG A 125 -2.70 -1.01 11.82
CA ARG A 125 -3.09 -1.48 13.16
C ARG A 125 -4.34 -0.78 13.64
N VAL A 126 -5.34 -1.58 14.01
CA VAL A 126 -6.61 -1.10 14.58
C VAL A 126 -6.36 -0.61 16.00
N VAL A 127 -6.13 0.69 16.17
CA VAL A 127 -5.81 1.27 17.48
C VAL A 127 -6.86 2.28 17.93
N ASP A 128 -7.62 2.84 17.00
CA ASP A 128 -8.55 3.93 17.29
C ASP A 128 -10.00 3.52 17.02
N THR A 129 -10.94 4.19 17.65
CA THR A 129 -12.39 4.05 17.44
C THR A 129 -13.06 5.40 17.70
N GLY A 130 -13.68 5.97 16.67
CA GLY A 130 -14.58 7.11 16.85
C GLY A 130 -16.01 6.69 17.21
N GLY A 131 -16.77 7.56 17.85
CA GLY A 131 -18.20 7.32 18.15
C GLY A 131 -19.05 6.98 16.91
N ALA A 132 -18.63 7.46 15.73
CA ALA A 132 -19.27 7.20 14.44
C ALA A 132 -19.07 5.77 13.90
N PHE A 133 -18.20 4.96 14.50
CA PHE A 133 -17.90 3.59 14.06
C PHE A 133 -18.64 2.52 14.85
N ARG A 134 -19.35 2.87 15.93
CA ARG A 134 -20.10 1.89 16.73
C ARG A 134 -21.18 1.21 15.90
N GLY A 135 -21.13 -0.13 15.83
CA GLY A 135 -22.11 -0.96 15.11
C GLY A 135 -21.90 -0.99 13.59
N LYS A 136 -20.72 -0.57 13.10
CA LYS A 136 -20.36 -0.63 11.67
C LYS A 136 -19.52 -1.86 11.32
N GLY A 137 -19.02 -2.60 12.31
CA GLY A 137 -18.28 -3.83 12.04
C GLY A 137 -16.98 -3.57 11.27
N VAL A 138 -16.63 -4.52 10.41
CA VAL A 138 -15.50 -4.44 9.46
C VAL A 138 -15.84 -3.72 8.15
N SER A 139 -17.05 -3.16 8.02
CA SER A 139 -17.52 -2.56 6.76
C SER A 139 -16.99 -1.14 6.50
N ARG A 140 -16.31 -0.53 7.48
CA ARG A 140 -15.77 0.83 7.39
C ARG A 140 -14.44 0.92 8.12
N ILE A 141 -13.48 1.59 7.50
CA ILE A 141 -12.14 1.83 8.04
C ILE A 141 -11.71 3.27 7.80
N ASP A 142 -11.09 3.88 8.81
CA ASP A 142 -10.56 5.23 8.74
C ASP A 142 -9.05 5.23 8.91
N ILE A 143 -8.33 5.74 7.92
CA ILE A 143 -6.86 5.74 7.88
C ILE A 143 -6.34 7.07 8.41
N CYS A 144 -5.45 7.01 9.41
CA CYS A 144 -4.83 8.21 9.98
C CYS A 144 -3.80 8.79 9.01
N VAL A 145 -3.99 10.05 8.61
CA VAL A 145 -3.09 10.77 7.71
C VAL A 145 -2.54 12.06 8.34
N ARG A 146 -1.44 12.57 7.80
CA ARG A 146 -0.71 13.74 8.33
C ARG A 146 -1.34 15.08 7.98
N SER A 147 -2.16 15.19 6.95
CA SER A 147 -2.73 16.48 6.54
C SER A 147 -4.13 16.36 5.95
N LYS A 148 -4.85 17.48 5.91
CA LYS A 148 -6.18 17.56 5.27
C LYS A 148 -6.10 17.28 3.77
N SER A 149 -5.02 17.66 3.08
CA SER A 149 -4.83 17.33 1.66
C SER A 149 -4.65 15.83 1.45
N ASP A 150 -3.91 15.16 2.34
CA ASP A 150 -3.78 13.70 2.31
C ASP A 150 -5.12 13.01 2.54
N ALA A 151 -5.97 13.58 3.42
CA ALA A 151 -7.29 13.04 3.70
C ALA A 151 -8.24 13.12 2.48
N LEU A 152 -7.96 14.00 1.52
CA LEU A 152 -8.74 14.15 0.29
C LEU A 152 -8.22 13.28 -0.86
N HIS A 153 -7.15 12.51 -0.65
CA HIS A 153 -6.57 11.68 -1.69
C HIS A 153 -7.59 10.64 -2.19
N ALA A 154 -7.87 10.63 -3.49
CA ALA A 154 -8.92 9.79 -4.08
C ALA A 154 -8.67 8.28 -3.88
N GLY A 155 -7.40 7.87 -3.80
CA GLY A 155 -7.03 6.48 -3.52
C GLY A 155 -7.42 5.97 -2.13
N LEU A 156 -7.61 6.87 -1.16
CA LEU A 156 -7.97 6.53 0.23
C LEU A 156 -9.48 6.56 0.48
N ASN A 157 -10.25 7.32 -0.30
CA ASN A 157 -11.69 7.55 -0.09
C ASN A 157 -12.55 6.71 -1.05
N ARG A 158 -12.39 5.39 -1.01
CA ARG A 158 -13.10 4.45 -1.88
C ARG A 158 -13.43 3.15 -1.16
N ARG A 159 -14.19 2.28 -1.83
CA ARG A 159 -14.38 0.91 -1.38
C ARG A 159 -13.11 0.12 -1.71
N LEU A 160 -12.62 -0.64 -0.75
CA LEU A 160 -11.40 -1.45 -0.86
C LEU A 160 -11.54 -2.76 -0.07
N GLU A 161 -10.65 -3.68 -0.37
CA GLU A 161 -10.53 -4.97 0.29
C GLU A 161 -9.69 -4.82 1.56
N LEU A 162 -10.24 -5.33 2.65
CA LEU A 162 -9.58 -5.39 3.95
C LEU A 162 -9.28 -6.85 4.26
N VAL A 163 -8.01 -7.20 4.32
CA VAL A 163 -7.56 -8.51 4.79
C VAL A 163 -7.22 -8.41 6.27
N VAL A 164 -8.02 -9.05 7.11
CA VAL A 164 -7.73 -9.16 8.55
C VAL A 164 -6.79 -10.31 8.75
N CYS A 165 -5.56 -10.05 9.17
CA CYS A 165 -4.57 -11.09 9.37
C CYS A 165 -4.99 -12.02 10.52
N ASP A 166 -4.96 -13.31 10.27
CA ASP A 166 -5.05 -14.29 11.35
C ASP A 166 -3.77 -14.17 12.20
N ARG A 167 -3.94 -14.15 13.52
CA ARG A 167 -2.90 -13.77 14.50
C ARG A 167 -1.63 -14.62 14.42
#